data_AF-L7UGD9-F1
#
_entry.id   AF-L7UGD9-F1
#
_cell.length_a   1.000
_cell.length_b   1.000
_cell.length_c   1.000
_cell.angle_alpha   90.00
_cell.angle_beta   90.00
_cell.angle_gamma   90.00
#
_symmetry.space_group_name_H-M   'P 1'
#
loop_
_entity.id
_entity.type
_entity.pdbx_description
1 polymer ?
#
loop_
_entity_poly.entity_id
_entity_poly.type
_entity_poly.pdbx_seq_one_letter_code
_entity_poly.pdbx_strand_id
1 'polypeptide(L)'
;MTLGNRLASGSRVAIVGGGIAGAGLAASLLFNGRARGLTLDVRVYAGGLSERTSPPVVLTPECRSRLAALGCRIPPEWRTHELRGVEIIAEGRRELLPSSPGGMWLVDGWPSGEGGLAQVRGILANAASAQGARFVERHVDRVERQPPAPDAPVAVRGTGPMVVRAQGSGERYHAVALACGAGPLLGDAFFPGFRPAPTMPAVQARLRHASSRLEIAPVARLWVAPLPTVDGLFLLPGVDSVYALAFGPAVTPADLCQALMMAARDGLLSEGFELAALETTRLPYGPGRTLVAPGQLAVGPAAFGHPLQLGLSETLASCSRAAVALLDGGLDAPALERRYVREGLCELMEDAAAGARSVAWMRRAGKRAPAAFLAAKGRRTSLGIYGGGVLGLSAPTPLALLGAVRWAGLREVVSAWLRTTVDPVPMAVPDLEPDLYYVVDDDPDAREALTALLESTGAKVVSFADELALFCAVARRPPTAILLDVVLHWVDGLRLCEGLKQHPLTRGTRVVVMSGLNRPHVRQRALDAGAEAFLPKPVDPERLLRILTGRMPAPSTPADPTSPRLSGDASTSDRYAAS
;
A
#
# COMPACT_ATOMS: atom_id res chain seq x y z
N MET A 1 50.37 12.55 -18.20
CA MET A 1 49.60 11.31 -17.97
C MET A 1 49.68 10.95 -16.49
N THR A 2 48.56 10.98 -15.76
CA THR A 2 48.52 10.77 -14.30
C THR A 2 48.01 9.38 -13.95
N LEU A 3 48.92 8.39 -13.90
CA LEU A 3 48.60 6.99 -13.58
C LEU A 3 48.11 6.74 -12.14
N GLY A 4 48.29 7.70 -11.22
CA GLY A 4 48.01 7.51 -9.79
C GLY A 4 46.53 7.48 -9.36
N ASN A 5 45.58 7.71 -10.27
CA ASN A 5 44.18 8.02 -9.89
C ASN A 5 43.13 7.00 -10.37
N ARG A 6 43.51 5.73 -10.57
CA ARG A 6 42.62 4.61 -10.98
C ARG A 6 42.74 3.43 -10.02
N LEU A 7 41.73 2.56 -9.99
CA LEU A 7 41.82 1.28 -9.31
C LEU A 7 42.87 0.38 -10.00
N ALA A 8 43.90 -0.01 -9.24
CA ALA A 8 44.91 -0.99 -9.63
C ALA A 8 44.74 -2.30 -8.85
N SER A 9 45.48 -3.36 -9.25
CA SER A 9 45.47 -4.61 -8.49
C SER A 9 45.96 -4.38 -7.05
N GLY A 10 45.26 -4.96 -6.07
CA GLY A 10 45.45 -4.68 -4.64
C GLY A 10 44.65 -3.48 -4.10
N SER A 11 43.91 -2.74 -4.94
CA SER A 11 43.07 -1.63 -4.45
C SER A 11 41.95 -2.14 -3.55
N ARG A 12 41.75 -1.42 -2.43
CA ARG A 12 40.71 -1.70 -1.43
C ARG A 12 39.48 -0.83 -1.71
N VAL A 13 38.29 -1.44 -1.82
CA VAL A 13 37.01 -0.75 -2.03
C VAL A 13 36.01 -1.16 -0.96
N ALA A 14 35.43 -0.18 -0.27
CA ALA A 14 34.32 -0.42 0.65
C ALA A 14 32.97 -0.15 -0.03
N ILE A 15 31.97 -0.93 0.33
CA ILE A 15 30.58 -0.77 -0.08
C ILE A 15 29.75 -0.70 1.21
N VAL A 16 29.05 0.41 1.43
CA VAL A 16 28.24 0.64 2.63
C VAL A 16 26.78 0.32 2.31
N GLY A 17 26.22 -0.70 2.98
CA GLY A 17 24.90 -1.25 2.71
C GLY A 17 24.99 -2.66 2.09
N GLY A 18 24.44 -3.66 2.78
CA GLY A 18 24.48 -5.08 2.38
C GLY A 18 23.31 -5.58 1.54
N GLY A 19 22.41 -4.68 1.12
CA GLY A 19 21.22 -5.02 0.32
C GLY A 19 21.51 -5.28 -1.16
N ILE A 20 20.46 -5.36 -1.98
CA ILE A 20 20.53 -5.62 -3.44
C ILE A 20 21.59 -4.76 -4.14
N ALA A 21 21.58 -3.44 -3.90
CA ALA A 21 22.52 -2.51 -4.53
C ALA A 21 23.98 -2.79 -4.12
N GLY A 22 24.23 -3.23 -2.88
CA GLY A 22 25.57 -3.47 -2.36
C GLY A 22 26.15 -4.80 -2.85
N ALA A 23 25.37 -5.87 -2.73
CA ALA A 23 25.74 -7.19 -3.26
C ALA A 23 25.86 -7.18 -4.79
N GLY A 24 24.93 -6.49 -5.47
CA GLY A 24 24.97 -6.27 -6.92
C GLY A 24 26.18 -5.46 -7.38
N LEU A 25 26.57 -4.41 -6.65
CA LEU A 25 27.79 -3.66 -6.94
C LEU A 25 29.04 -4.51 -6.69
N ALA A 26 29.09 -5.29 -5.61
CA ALA A 26 30.23 -6.16 -5.30
C ALA A 26 30.45 -7.22 -6.39
N ALA A 27 29.38 -7.87 -6.84
CA ALA A 27 29.40 -8.80 -7.96
C ALA A 27 29.82 -8.10 -9.27
N SER A 28 29.21 -6.96 -9.62
CA SER A 28 29.56 -6.19 -10.82
C SER A 28 31.02 -5.74 -10.85
N LEU A 29 31.56 -5.26 -9.71
CA LEU A 29 32.91 -4.73 -9.58
C LEU A 29 33.97 -5.83 -9.68
N LEU A 30 33.77 -6.96 -9.01
CA LEU A 30 34.70 -8.09 -9.08
C LEU A 30 34.68 -8.77 -10.45
N PHE A 31 33.50 -8.92 -11.07
CA PHE A 31 33.37 -9.47 -12.42
C PHE A 31 34.09 -8.61 -13.46
N ASN A 32 33.80 -7.30 -13.46
CA ASN A 32 34.42 -6.34 -14.39
C ASN A 32 35.91 -6.09 -14.10
N GLY A 33 36.34 -6.22 -12.84
CA GLY A 33 37.75 -6.14 -12.44
C GLY A 33 38.54 -7.34 -12.92
N ARG A 34 38.05 -8.57 -12.70
CA ARG A 34 38.65 -9.81 -13.21
C ARG A 34 38.78 -9.80 -14.73
N ALA A 35 37.75 -9.34 -15.45
CA ALA A 35 37.78 -9.18 -16.91
C ALA A 35 38.84 -8.16 -17.41
N ARG A 36 39.34 -7.27 -16.53
CA ARG A 36 40.43 -6.31 -16.78
C ARG A 36 41.78 -6.76 -16.18
N GLY A 37 41.88 -8.00 -15.65
CA GLY A 37 43.08 -8.50 -14.99
C GLY A 37 43.35 -7.92 -13.59
N LEU A 38 42.37 -7.27 -12.96
CA LEU A 38 42.51 -6.59 -11.67
C LEU A 38 41.98 -7.45 -10.51
N THR A 39 42.77 -7.57 -9.45
CA THR A 39 42.36 -8.18 -8.16
C THR A 39 42.06 -7.07 -7.14
N LEU A 40 40.90 -7.10 -6.48
CA LEU A 40 40.43 -6.03 -5.59
C LEU A 40 39.99 -6.59 -4.22
N ASP A 41 40.34 -5.90 -3.12
CA ASP A 41 39.79 -6.17 -1.77
C ASP A 41 38.46 -5.42 -1.64
N VAL A 42 37.37 -6.08 -2.05
CA VAL A 42 36.01 -5.53 -1.98
C VAL A 42 35.34 -5.98 -0.69
N ARG A 43 34.95 -5.02 0.17
CA ARG A 43 34.27 -5.30 1.43
C ARG A 43 32.90 -4.64 1.49
N VAL A 44 31.88 -5.43 1.82
CA VAL A 44 30.49 -4.99 1.91
C VAL A 44 30.10 -4.93 3.39
N TYR A 45 29.86 -3.73 3.89
CA TYR A 45 29.41 -3.49 5.26
C TYR A 45 27.89 -3.63 5.34
N ALA A 46 27.44 -4.63 6.09
CA ALA A 46 26.05 -4.84 6.45
C ALA A 46 25.82 -4.40 7.90
N GLY A 47 24.99 -3.38 8.10
CA GLY A 47 24.40 -3.08 9.40
C GLY A 47 23.10 -3.86 9.51
N GLY A 48 23.10 -4.96 10.28
CA GLY A 48 21.99 -5.92 10.36
C GLY A 48 20.70 -5.36 10.93
N LEU A 49 19.91 -4.69 10.10
CA LEU A 49 18.50 -4.37 10.36
C LEU A 49 17.64 -5.56 9.91
N SER A 50 16.89 -6.15 10.84
CA SER A 50 15.97 -7.25 10.57
C SER A 50 14.61 -6.70 10.12
N GLU A 51 14.40 -6.59 8.79
CA GLU A 51 13.14 -6.16 8.19
C GLU A 51 12.00 -7.15 8.53
N ARG A 52 11.19 -6.81 9.55
CA ARG A 52 10.11 -7.68 10.06
C ARG A 52 9.04 -7.99 9.02
N THR A 53 8.86 -7.08 8.07
CA THR A 53 7.91 -7.22 6.95
C THR A 53 8.47 -7.96 5.73
N SER A 54 9.80 -8.13 5.63
CA SER A 54 10.50 -8.99 4.65
C SER A 54 9.90 -8.97 3.24
N PRO A 55 10.11 -7.89 2.45
CA PRO A 55 9.36 -7.62 1.23
C PRO A 55 9.64 -8.64 0.10
N PRO A 56 8.64 -8.91 -0.78
CA PRO A 56 8.83 -9.69 -2.00
C PRO A 56 9.53 -8.85 -3.08
N VAL A 57 9.92 -9.48 -4.19
CA VAL A 57 10.60 -8.81 -5.32
C VAL A 57 9.96 -9.19 -6.65
N VAL A 58 9.74 -8.21 -7.54
CA VAL A 58 9.33 -8.47 -8.93
C VAL A 58 10.56 -8.55 -9.84
N LEU A 59 10.84 -9.73 -10.38
CA LEU A 59 11.90 -9.97 -11.36
C LEU A 59 11.35 -9.90 -12.79
N THR A 60 11.61 -8.77 -13.46
CA THR A 60 11.38 -8.61 -14.90
C THR A 60 12.33 -9.50 -15.72
N PRO A 61 12.07 -9.76 -17.02
CA PRO A 61 13.00 -10.52 -17.87
C PRO A 61 14.41 -9.90 -17.91
N GLU A 62 14.50 -8.57 -17.82
CA GLU A 62 15.76 -7.84 -17.78
C GLU A 62 16.49 -8.01 -16.43
N CYS A 63 15.78 -8.00 -15.29
CA CYS A 63 16.36 -8.35 -13.99
C CYS A 63 17.02 -9.73 -14.06
N ARG A 64 16.32 -10.72 -14.63
CA ARG A 64 16.82 -12.10 -14.74
C ARG A 64 18.03 -12.21 -15.68
N SER A 65 18.02 -11.47 -16.80
CA SER A 65 19.19 -11.35 -17.69
C SER A 65 20.40 -10.73 -16.97
N ARG A 66 20.21 -9.65 -16.20
CA ARG A 66 21.27 -9.00 -15.42
C ARG A 66 21.83 -9.90 -14.31
N LEU A 67 20.98 -10.64 -13.61
CA LEU A 67 21.40 -11.63 -12.62
C LEU A 67 22.24 -12.75 -13.26
N ALA A 68 21.78 -13.33 -14.37
CA ALA A 68 22.51 -14.37 -15.09
C ALA A 68 23.89 -13.86 -15.61
N ALA A 69 23.95 -12.63 -16.11
CA ALA A 69 25.20 -11.99 -16.54
C ALA A 69 26.21 -11.75 -15.40
N LEU A 70 25.75 -11.67 -14.14
CA LEU A 70 26.59 -11.63 -12.93
C LEU A 70 26.94 -13.03 -12.39
N GLY A 71 26.64 -14.10 -13.13
CA GLY A 71 26.86 -15.48 -12.70
C GLY A 71 25.88 -15.99 -11.65
N CYS A 72 24.79 -15.27 -11.37
CA CYS A 72 23.79 -15.70 -10.39
C CYS A 72 22.95 -16.83 -10.97
N ARG A 73 22.92 -17.98 -10.28
CA ARG A 73 22.00 -19.08 -10.62
C ARG A 73 20.62 -18.76 -10.06
N ILE A 74 19.66 -18.49 -10.95
CA ILE A 74 18.26 -18.26 -10.57
C ILE A 74 17.59 -19.62 -10.30
N PRO A 75 16.94 -19.83 -9.13
CA PRO A 75 16.29 -21.10 -8.82
C PRO A 75 15.06 -21.35 -9.73
N PRO A 76 14.82 -22.59 -10.20
CA PRO A 76 13.71 -22.92 -11.08
C PRO A 76 12.33 -22.69 -10.43
N GLU A 77 12.21 -22.85 -9.11
CA GLU A 77 10.99 -22.67 -8.33
C GLU A 77 10.45 -21.22 -8.36
N TRP A 78 11.30 -20.21 -8.64
CA TRP A 78 10.82 -18.83 -8.81
C TRP A 78 9.97 -18.64 -10.08
N ARG A 79 9.99 -19.60 -11.02
CA ARG A 79 9.22 -19.52 -12.26
C ARG A 79 7.72 -19.81 -12.07
N THR A 80 7.30 -20.47 -10.98
CA THR A 80 5.88 -20.83 -10.78
C THR A 80 5.02 -19.63 -10.42
N HIS A 81 5.61 -18.51 -9.98
CA HIS A 81 4.92 -17.33 -9.47
C HIS A 81 4.96 -16.18 -10.48
N GLU A 82 4.29 -16.34 -11.62
CA GLU A 82 4.26 -15.33 -12.69
C GLU A 82 3.03 -14.40 -12.61
N LEU A 83 3.28 -13.10 -12.44
CA LEU A 83 2.28 -12.05 -12.52
C LEU A 83 1.92 -11.75 -13.99
N ARG A 84 0.62 -11.88 -14.30
CA ARG A 84 0.03 -11.61 -15.63
C ARG A 84 0.03 -10.12 -15.99
N GLY A 85 0.23 -9.23 -15.03
CA GLY A 85 0.21 -7.78 -15.24
C GLY A 85 0.07 -7.00 -13.93
N VAL A 86 -0.25 -5.70 -14.08
CA VAL A 86 -0.61 -4.81 -12.97
C VAL A 86 -1.96 -4.16 -13.26
N GLU A 87 -2.93 -4.33 -12.37
CA GLU A 87 -4.24 -3.68 -12.38
C GLU A 87 -4.11 -2.30 -11.72
N ILE A 88 -4.43 -1.23 -12.45
CA ILE A 88 -4.41 0.15 -11.94
C ILE A 88 -5.84 0.61 -11.67
N ILE A 89 -6.06 1.08 -10.45
CA ILE A 89 -7.39 1.32 -9.87
C ILE A 89 -7.49 2.78 -9.43
N ALA A 90 -8.53 3.50 -9.83
CA ALA A 90 -8.82 4.86 -9.37
C ALA A 90 -10.31 5.18 -9.52
N GLU A 91 -10.95 5.71 -8.47
CA GLU A 91 -12.35 6.19 -8.51
C GLU A 91 -13.32 5.21 -9.21
N GLY A 92 -13.31 3.94 -8.78
CA GLY A 92 -14.16 2.86 -9.33
C GLY A 92 -13.74 2.30 -10.69
N ARG A 93 -12.84 2.96 -11.44
CA ARG A 93 -12.29 2.43 -12.70
C ARG A 93 -11.08 1.54 -12.44
N ARG A 94 -10.98 0.43 -13.18
CA ARG A 94 -9.88 -0.56 -13.13
C ARG A 94 -9.38 -0.82 -14.56
N GLU A 95 -8.07 -0.79 -14.79
CA GLU A 95 -7.44 -1.09 -16.09
C GLU A 95 -6.26 -2.05 -15.88
N LEU A 96 -6.21 -3.14 -16.65
CA LEU A 96 -5.12 -4.11 -16.58
C LEU A 96 -3.99 -3.74 -17.57
N LEU A 97 -2.80 -3.49 -17.05
CA LEU A 97 -1.59 -3.42 -17.87
C LEU A 97 -0.94 -4.82 -17.88
N PRO A 98 -1.05 -5.60 -18.98
CA PRO A 98 -0.48 -6.94 -19.04
C PRO A 98 1.05 -6.90 -18.96
N SER A 99 1.65 -7.99 -18.47
CA SER A 99 3.09 -8.14 -18.32
C SER A 99 3.84 -8.04 -19.66
N SER A 100 5.15 -7.76 -19.59
CA SER A 100 6.02 -7.79 -20.76
C SER A 100 6.27 -9.25 -21.20
N PRO A 101 6.51 -9.51 -22.51
CA PRO A 101 6.84 -10.84 -23.00
C PRO A 101 7.98 -11.48 -22.20
N GLY A 102 7.78 -12.74 -21.77
CA GLY A 102 8.69 -13.44 -20.87
C GLY A 102 8.36 -13.29 -19.37
N GLY A 103 7.33 -12.53 -18.98
CA GLY A 103 6.72 -12.62 -17.66
C GLY A 103 7.42 -11.83 -16.55
N MET A 104 6.63 -11.38 -15.57
CA MET A 104 7.11 -10.77 -14.32
C MET A 104 7.02 -11.83 -13.21
N TRP A 105 8.14 -12.29 -12.67
CA TRP A 105 8.12 -13.29 -11.59
C TRP A 105 8.08 -12.59 -10.24
N LEU A 106 7.12 -12.93 -9.38
CA LEU A 106 7.11 -12.49 -7.99
C LEU A 106 7.91 -13.50 -7.17
N VAL A 107 9.10 -13.11 -6.72
CA VAL A 107 9.87 -13.90 -5.77
C VAL A 107 9.38 -13.57 -4.38
N ASP A 108 8.91 -14.60 -3.68
CA ASP A 108 8.55 -14.55 -2.27
C ASP A 108 8.71 -15.94 -1.65
N GLY A 109 8.93 -15.99 -0.34
CA GLY A 109 8.97 -17.21 0.46
C GLY A 109 8.18 -17.10 1.76
N TRP A 110 7.59 -15.94 2.05
CA TRP A 110 6.82 -15.69 3.25
C TRP A 110 5.45 -16.41 3.18
N PRO A 111 4.96 -17.08 4.25
CA PRO A 111 5.45 -17.02 5.63
C PRO A 111 6.47 -18.11 6.05
N SER A 112 6.75 -19.10 5.20
CA SER A 112 7.54 -20.30 5.57
C SER A 112 9.06 -20.18 5.37
N GLY A 113 9.53 -19.11 4.72
CA GLY A 113 10.93 -18.82 4.45
C GLY A 113 11.22 -17.34 4.24
N GLU A 114 12.42 -17.02 3.73
CA GLU A 114 12.87 -15.64 3.51
C GLU A 114 12.00 -14.86 2.51
N GLY A 115 11.77 -13.58 2.77
CA GLY A 115 11.14 -12.68 1.80
C GLY A 115 11.99 -12.49 0.53
N GLY A 116 11.35 -12.20 -0.60
CA GLY A 116 12.01 -12.16 -1.91
C GLY A 116 13.23 -11.26 -2.01
N LEU A 117 13.27 -10.13 -1.30
CA LEU A 117 14.43 -9.24 -1.28
C LEU A 117 15.63 -9.89 -0.59
N ALA A 118 15.42 -10.63 0.50
CA ALA A 118 16.46 -11.38 1.19
C ALA A 118 16.98 -12.55 0.32
N GLN A 119 16.09 -13.29 -0.35
CA GLN A 119 16.48 -14.36 -1.28
C GLN A 119 17.36 -13.84 -2.43
N VAL A 120 16.93 -12.79 -3.15
CA VAL A 120 17.70 -12.24 -4.30
C VAL A 120 19.02 -11.62 -3.82
N ARG A 121 19.03 -10.97 -2.64
CA ARG A 121 20.26 -10.50 -1.98
C ARG A 121 21.21 -11.66 -1.68
N GLY A 122 20.69 -12.81 -1.20
CA GLY A 122 21.46 -14.01 -0.91
C GLY A 122 22.20 -14.54 -2.15
N ILE A 123 21.53 -14.64 -3.30
CA ILE A 123 22.17 -15.12 -4.54
C ILE A 123 23.22 -14.12 -5.04
N LEU A 124 22.94 -12.81 -4.99
CA LEU A 124 23.92 -11.77 -5.31
C LEU A 124 25.14 -11.81 -4.37
N ALA A 125 24.92 -12.01 -3.06
CA ALA A 125 25.98 -12.09 -2.06
C ALA A 125 26.84 -13.37 -2.25
N ASN A 126 26.21 -14.49 -2.60
CA ASN A 126 26.92 -15.72 -2.95
C ASN A 126 27.76 -15.54 -4.23
N ALA A 127 27.21 -14.92 -5.26
CA ALA A 127 27.93 -14.63 -6.51
C ALA A 127 29.09 -13.63 -6.31
N ALA A 128 28.94 -12.65 -5.41
CA ALA A 128 30.03 -11.75 -5.03
C ALA A 128 31.09 -12.45 -4.15
N SER A 129 30.69 -13.27 -3.19
CA SER A 129 31.61 -13.99 -2.28
C SER A 129 32.43 -15.04 -3.02
N ALA A 130 31.83 -15.78 -3.96
CA ALA A 130 32.55 -16.68 -4.87
C ALA A 130 33.57 -15.95 -5.77
N GLN A 131 33.42 -14.63 -5.94
CA GLN A 131 34.37 -13.77 -6.63
C GLN A 131 35.39 -13.08 -5.71
N GLY A 132 35.30 -13.27 -4.40
CA GLY A 132 36.25 -12.77 -3.39
C GLY A 132 35.75 -11.58 -2.55
N ALA A 133 34.47 -11.18 -2.66
CA ALA A 133 33.91 -10.17 -1.77
C ALA A 133 33.88 -10.65 -0.31
N ARG A 134 34.12 -9.72 0.63
CA ARG A 134 34.02 -9.98 2.07
C ARG A 134 32.83 -9.22 2.63
N PHE A 135 31.81 -9.94 3.09
CA PHE A 135 30.70 -9.34 3.83
C PHE A 135 31.09 -9.17 5.29
N VAL A 136 30.77 -8.00 5.86
CA VAL A 136 31.16 -7.57 7.19
C VAL A 136 29.91 -7.11 7.92
N GLU A 137 29.42 -7.93 8.85
CA GLU A 137 28.25 -7.63 9.70
C GLU A 137 28.65 -6.63 10.81
N ARG A 138 28.88 -5.37 10.40
CA ARG A 138 29.12 -4.22 11.29
C ARG A 138 28.40 -3.00 10.74
N HIS A 139 27.71 -2.29 11.63
CA HIS A 139 27.19 -0.96 11.34
C HIS A 139 28.34 0.01 11.05
N VAL A 140 28.16 0.90 10.08
CA VAL A 140 29.12 1.96 9.73
C VAL A 140 28.68 3.23 10.45
N ASP A 141 29.54 3.79 11.30
CA ASP A 141 29.24 4.93 12.15
C ASP A 141 29.41 6.26 11.38
N ARG A 142 30.47 6.35 10.55
CA ARG A 142 30.70 7.44 9.57
C ARG A 142 31.74 7.05 8.54
N VAL A 143 31.83 7.85 7.47
CA VAL A 143 32.94 7.77 6.51
C VAL A 143 33.64 9.13 6.40
N GLU A 144 34.95 9.15 6.66
CA GLU A 144 35.76 10.37 6.70
C GLU A 144 36.91 10.32 5.69
N ARG A 145 37.37 11.47 5.21
CA ARG A 145 38.63 11.60 4.48
C ARG A 145 39.74 11.95 5.47
N GLN A 146 40.79 11.14 5.54
CA GLN A 146 42.00 11.54 6.28
C GLN A 146 42.96 12.28 5.35
N PRO A 147 43.69 13.31 5.86
CA PRO A 147 44.82 13.87 5.12
C PRO A 147 45.85 12.75 4.83
N PRO A 148 46.56 12.80 3.69
CA PRO A 148 47.59 11.81 3.38
C PRO A 148 48.68 11.86 4.46
N ALA A 149 49.09 10.70 4.96
CA ALA A 149 50.26 10.58 5.83
C ALA A 149 51.53 11.02 5.06
N PRO A 150 52.55 11.59 5.73
CA PRO A 150 53.78 12.06 5.06
C PRO A 150 54.41 10.97 4.17
N ASP A 151 54.42 9.73 4.67
CA ASP A 151 55.06 8.58 4.04
C ASP A 151 54.17 7.87 3.00
N ALA A 152 52.99 8.42 2.68
CA ALA A 152 52.07 7.81 1.73
C ALA A 152 52.63 7.83 0.29
N PRO A 153 52.47 6.72 -0.48
CA PRO A 153 52.88 6.64 -1.87
C PRO A 153 52.31 7.79 -2.72
N VAL A 154 53.10 8.24 -3.70
CA VAL A 154 52.84 9.47 -4.49
C VAL A 154 51.44 9.48 -5.14
N ALA A 155 50.91 8.32 -5.53
CA ALA A 155 49.56 8.16 -6.06
C ALA A 155 48.43 8.69 -5.15
N VAL A 156 48.62 8.65 -3.81
CA VAL A 156 47.57 9.00 -2.82
C VAL A 156 47.68 10.47 -2.35
N ARG A 157 48.79 11.15 -2.65
CA ARG A 157 49.13 12.48 -2.08
C ARG A 157 48.19 13.62 -2.47
N GLY A 158 47.39 13.48 -3.54
CA GLY A 158 46.47 14.53 -4.00
C GLY A 158 45.18 14.69 -3.19
N THR A 159 44.67 13.61 -2.57
CA THR A 159 43.33 13.60 -1.95
C THR A 159 43.22 12.80 -0.65
N GLY A 160 44.23 12.01 -0.27
CA GLY A 160 44.22 11.23 0.97
C GLY A 160 43.22 10.05 0.99
N PRO A 161 43.46 9.03 1.83
CA PRO A 161 42.63 7.82 1.86
C PRO A 161 41.26 8.08 2.50
N MET A 162 40.26 7.35 2.03
CA MET A 162 38.97 7.26 2.70
C MET A 162 39.06 6.33 3.90
N VAL A 163 38.47 6.70 5.03
CA VAL A 163 38.35 5.87 6.22
C VAL A 163 36.89 5.59 6.51
N VAL A 164 36.52 4.31 6.48
CA VAL A 164 35.21 3.83 6.95
C VAL A 164 35.36 3.49 8.43
N ARG A 165 34.55 4.10 9.29
CA ARG A 165 34.47 3.76 10.71
C ARG A 165 33.24 2.89 10.96
N ALA A 166 33.43 1.76 11.62
CA ALA A 166 32.39 0.79 11.90
C ALA A 166 32.60 0.19 13.29
N GLN A 167 31.67 0.45 14.21
CA GLN A 167 31.71 0.02 15.62
C GLN A 167 33.06 0.35 16.27
N GLY A 168 33.50 1.61 16.13
CA GLY A 168 34.76 2.12 16.69
C GLY A 168 36.04 1.72 15.94
N SER A 169 36.01 0.65 15.14
CA SER A 169 37.13 0.29 14.26
C SER A 169 37.16 1.18 13.00
N GLY A 170 38.35 1.55 12.51
CA GLY A 170 38.51 2.42 11.33
C GLY A 170 39.47 1.83 10.30
N GLU A 171 39.01 1.65 9.05
CA GLU A 171 39.80 1.04 7.97
C GLU A 171 39.94 1.94 6.75
N ARG A 172 41.11 1.91 6.10
CA ARG A 172 41.47 2.72 4.92
C ARG A 172 41.11 2.04 3.59
N TYR A 173 40.48 2.80 2.71
CA TYR A 173 40.01 2.41 1.38
C TYR A 173 40.39 3.44 0.31
N HIS A 174 40.47 2.98 -0.94
CA HIS A 174 40.75 3.82 -2.12
C HIS A 174 39.47 4.41 -2.69
N ALA A 175 38.37 3.63 -2.66
CA ALA A 175 37.03 4.08 -2.99
C ALA A 175 36.00 3.58 -1.97
N VAL A 176 34.91 4.34 -1.80
CA VAL A 176 33.76 3.97 -0.96
C VAL A 176 32.47 4.20 -1.75
N ALA A 177 31.68 3.15 -1.93
CA ALA A 177 30.38 3.24 -2.59
C ALA A 177 29.23 3.17 -1.57
N LEU A 178 28.23 4.02 -1.74
CA LEU A 178 27.01 4.06 -0.94
C LEU A 178 25.90 3.26 -1.64
N ALA A 179 25.49 2.15 -1.02
CA ALA A 179 24.48 1.24 -1.52
C ALA A 179 23.36 0.99 -0.50
N CYS A 180 23.16 1.95 0.42
CA CYS A 180 22.08 1.97 1.39
C CYS A 180 20.69 2.12 0.73
N GLY A 181 19.65 1.72 1.45
CA GLY A 181 18.27 2.11 1.14
C GLY A 181 18.01 3.60 1.43
N ALA A 182 16.77 4.05 1.20
CA ALA A 182 16.31 5.42 1.36
C ALA A 182 16.15 5.88 2.85
N GLY A 183 17.02 5.41 3.73
CA GLY A 183 16.99 5.65 5.18
C GLY A 183 17.63 6.98 5.61
N PRO A 184 17.49 7.36 6.90
CA PRO A 184 17.94 8.66 7.43
C PRO A 184 19.46 8.85 7.50
N LEU A 185 20.25 7.79 7.25
CA LEU A 185 21.70 7.81 7.40
C LEU A 185 22.45 8.61 6.32
N LEU A 186 21.82 9.01 5.21
CA LEU A 186 22.53 9.56 4.03
C LEU A 186 22.71 11.10 4.02
N GLY A 187 22.66 11.77 5.18
CA GLY A 187 22.83 13.23 5.29
C GLY A 187 24.29 13.72 5.41
N ASP A 188 24.48 15.04 5.37
CA ASP A 188 25.80 15.72 5.47
C ASP A 188 26.62 15.30 6.70
N ALA A 189 25.98 14.90 7.80
CA ALA A 189 26.64 14.41 9.02
C ALA A 189 27.30 13.02 8.87
N PHE A 190 26.85 12.21 7.90
CA PHE A 190 27.44 10.91 7.55
C PHE A 190 28.44 11.04 6.38
N PHE A 191 28.14 11.92 5.42
CA PHE A 191 28.98 12.25 4.26
C PHE A 191 28.88 13.74 3.88
N PRO A 192 29.89 14.56 4.18
CA PRO A 192 29.87 15.99 3.86
C PRO A 192 29.76 16.27 2.36
N GLY A 193 28.78 17.09 1.97
CA GLY A 193 28.54 17.50 0.58
C GLY A 193 27.73 16.50 -0.25
N PHE A 194 27.36 15.34 0.30
CA PHE A 194 26.54 14.37 -0.40
C PHE A 194 25.06 14.74 -0.37
N ARG A 195 24.34 14.58 -1.49
CA ARG A 195 22.91 14.90 -1.57
C ARG A 195 22.16 13.76 -2.28
N PRO A 196 21.68 12.76 -1.51
CA PRO A 196 21.09 11.53 -2.03
C PRO A 196 19.72 11.79 -2.68
N ALA A 197 19.09 10.73 -3.19
CA ALA A 197 17.70 10.77 -3.61
C ALA A 197 16.79 11.35 -2.50
N PRO A 198 15.83 12.25 -2.83
CA PRO A 198 14.78 12.65 -1.90
C PRO A 198 13.96 11.42 -1.49
N THR A 199 13.35 11.44 -0.30
CA THR A 199 12.64 10.25 0.22
C THR A 199 11.23 10.57 0.72
N MET A 200 10.25 9.78 0.27
CA MET A 200 8.84 9.88 0.64
C MET A 200 8.52 8.88 1.76
N PRO A 201 7.69 9.25 2.77
CA PRO A 201 7.16 8.31 3.75
C PRO A 201 6.38 7.15 3.09
N ALA A 202 6.50 5.97 3.65
CA ALA A 202 5.71 4.81 3.27
C ALA A 202 5.46 3.89 4.47
N VAL A 203 4.45 3.04 4.36
CA VAL A 203 4.17 1.97 5.32
C VAL A 203 3.97 0.68 4.55
N GLN A 204 4.61 -0.39 5.02
CA GLN A 204 4.53 -1.72 4.43
C GLN A 204 3.96 -2.73 5.42
N ALA A 205 3.24 -3.72 4.90
CA ALA A 205 2.55 -4.73 5.70
C ALA A 205 2.54 -6.11 5.04
N ARG A 206 2.44 -7.14 5.88
CA ARG A 206 2.20 -8.54 5.48
C ARG A 206 0.86 -9.02 5.99
N LEU A 207 0.06 -9.57 5.09
CA LEU A 207 -1.29 -10.07 5.34
C LEU A 207 -1.32 -11.57 5.07
N ARG A 208 -1.79 -12.39 6.02
CA ARG A 208 -2.12 -13.81 5.75
C ARG A 208 -3.56 -13.93 5.28
N HIS A 209 -3.87 -15.00 4.55
CA HIS A 209 -5.26 -15.42 4.31
C HIS A 209 -5.68 -16.45 5.37
N ALA A 210 -6.88 -16.29 5.95
CA ALA A 210 -7.46 -17.30 6.84
C ALA A 210 -7.90 -18.58 6.11
N SER A 211 -7.94 -18.57 4.77
CA SER A 211 -8.50 -19.63 3.92
C SER A 211 -7.53 -20.03 2.80
N SER A 212 -7.01 -21.26 2.84
CA SER A 212 -6.07 -21.84 1.86
C SER A 212 -6.70 -22.28 0.53
N ARG A 213 -7.78 -21.61 0.09
CA ARG A 213 -8.62 -22.02 -1.06
C ARG A 213 -9.17 -20.85 -1.90
N LEU A 214 -8.40 -19.77 -2.07
CA LEU A 214 -8.78 -18.66 -2.94
C LEU A 214 -7.71 -18.42 -4.01
N GLU A 215 -8.07 -18.63 -5.27
CA GLU A 215 -7.28 -18.20 -6.44
C GLU A 215 -7.30 -16.68 -6.55
N ILE A 216 -6.44 -15.99 -5.80
CA ILE A 216 -6.18 -14.58 -6.05
C ILE A 216 -5.55 -14.48 -7.44
N ALA A 217 -6.23 -13.78 -8.35
CA ALA A 217 -5.73 -13.59 -9.71
C ALA A 217 -4.29 -13.06 -9.66
N PRO A 218 -3.31 -13.69 -10.34
CA PRO A 218 -1.88 -13.35 -10.22
C PRO A 218 -1.58 -12.05 -10.97
N VAL A 219 -1.97 -10.94 -10.36
CA VAL A 219 -1.98 -9.58 -10.88
C VAL A 219 -1.67 -8.67 -9.70
N ALA A 220 -0.57 -7.90 -9.79
CA ALA A 220 -0.31 -6.87 -8.80
C ALA A 220 -1.36 -5.75 -8.93
N ARG A 221 -1.77 -5.14 -7.82
CA ARG A 221 -2.72 -4.01 -7.84
C ARG A 221 -2.02 -2.73 -7.45
N LEU A 222 -2.30 -1.64 -8.16
CA LEU A 222 -1.94 -0.28 -7.78
C LEU A 222 -3.23 0.54 -7.65
N TRP A 223 -3.63 0.80 -6.41
CA TRP A 223 -4.69 1.74 -6.14
C TRP A 223 -4.11 3.15 -6.04
N VAL A 224 -4.51 4.01 -6.95
CA VAL A 224 -4.15 5.43 -6.99
C VAL A 224 -5.04 6.22 -6.03
N ALA A 225 -4.42 7.05 -5.18
CA ALA A 225 -5.07 8.01 -4.29
C ALA A 225 -6.28 7.45 -3.48
N PRO A 226 -6.18 6.30 -2.79
CA PRO A 226 -7.28 5.73 -2.01
C PRO A 226 -7.71 6.60 -0.82
N LEU A 227 -6.79 7.42 -0.30
CA LEU A 227 -7.01 8.32 0.84
C LEU A 227 -6.30 9.68 0.61
N PRO A 228 -6.75 10.78 1.23
CA PRO A 228 -6.09 12.08 1.10
C PRO A 228 -4.60 12.07 1.46
N THR A 229 -4.19 11.20 2.39
CA THR A 229 -2.82 10.99 2.89
C THR A 229 -1.96 10.04 2.04
N VAL A 230 -2.60 9.16 1.25
CA VAL A 230 -1.96 8.08 0.48
C VAL A 230 -1.97 8.42 -1.01
N ASP A 231 -0.81 8.59 -1.62
CA ASP A 231 -0.70 8.80 -3.07
C ASP A 231 -0.96 7.51 -3.85
N GLY A 232 -0.56 6.36 -3.29
CA GLY A 232 -0.91 5.05 -3.84
C GLY A 232 -0.67 3.92 -2.85
N LEU A 233 -1.41 2.84 -3.06
CA LEU A 233 -1.29 1.55 -2.37
C LEU A 233 -0.99 0.46 -3.40
N PHE A 234 0.15 -0.20 -3.27
CA PHE A 234 0.42 -1.46 -3.95
C PHE A 234 -0.05 -2.66 -3.13
N LEU A 235 -0.63 -3.65 -3.80
CA LEU A 235 -0.90 -4.98 -3.27
C LEU A 235 -0.24 -6.00 -4.20
N LEU A 236 0.65 -6.84 -3.66
CA LEU A 236 1.34 -7.90 -4.39
C LEU A 236 0.87 -9.27 -3.87
N PRO A 237 0.18 -10.09 -4.70
CA PRO A 237 -0.30 -11.41 -4.28
C PRO A 237 0.82 -12.45 -4.34
N GLY A 238 1.25 -12.91 -3.17
CA GLY A 238 2.01 -14.15 -3.01
C GLY A 238 1.07 -15.37 -2.94
N VAL A 239 1.59 -16.52 -2.49
CA VAL A 239 0.83 -17.78 -2.39
C VAL A 239 -0.12 -17.74 -1.19
N ASP A 240 0.44 -17.66 0.02
CA ASP A 240 -0.30 -17.65 1.28
C ASP A 240 -0.39 -16.24 1.92
N SER A 241 -0.04 -15.20 1.15
CA SER A 241 -0.01 -13.82 1.66
C SER A 241 -0.19 -12.75 0.59
N VAL A 242 -0.60 -11.57 1.05
CA VAL A 242 -0.44 -10.31 0.29
C VAL A 242 0.58 -9.43 0.99
N TYR A 243 1.51 -8.89 0.23
CA TYR A 243 2.34 -7.76 0.65
C TYR A 243 1.68 -6.45 0.23
N ALA A 244 1.53 -5.53 1.18
CA ALA A 244 0.95 -4.22 0.95
C ALA A 244 1.98 -3.11 1.18
N LEU A 245 1.95 -2.07 0.36
CA LEU A 245 2.83 -0.90 0.45
C LEU A 245 2.06 0.38 0.11
N ALA A 246 1.72 1.18 1.12
CA ALA A 246 1.17 2.52 0.94
C ALA A 246 2.29 3.57 0.99
N PHE A 247 2.23 4.56 0.10
CA PHE A 247 3.18 5.67 0.05
C PHE A 247 2.45 7.01 -0.11
N GLY A 248 3.02 8.08 0.43
CA GLY A 248 2.46 9.42 0.35
C GLY A 248 3.23 10.44 1.20
N PRO A 249 2.92 11.74 1.09
CA PRO A 249 3.66 12.79 1.79
C PRO A 249 3.55 12.73 3.32
N ALA A 250 2.47 12.12 3.84
CA ALA A 250 2.16 12.06 5.27
C ALA A 250 1.47 10.73 5.66
N VAL A 251 1.75 9.63 4.93
CA VAL A 251 1.11 8.33 5.21
C VAL A 251 1.53 7.75 6.57
N THR A 252 0.54 7.33 7.35
CA THR A 252 0.70 6.69 8.67
C THR A 252 0.27 5.23 8.64
N PRO A 253 0.59 4.43 9.68
CA PRO A 253 0.10 3.06 9.79
C PRO A 253 -1.43 2.96 9.85
N ALA A 254 -2.11 3.98 10.41
CA ALA A 254 -3.57 4.05 10.43
C ALA A 254 -4.16 4.22 9.01
N ASP A 255 -3.54 5.07 8.17
CA ASP A 255 -3.94 5.24 6.77
C ASP A 255 -3.79 3.95 5.98
N LEU A 256 -2.70 3.18 6.20
CA LEU A 256 -2.55 1.87 5.56
C LEU A 256 -3.64 0.91 6.04
N CYS A 257 -3.89 0.78 7.34
CA CYS A 257 -4.96 -0.09 7.84
C CYS A 257 -6.34 0.31 7.29
N GLN A 258 -6.66 1.61 7.21
CA GLN A 258 -7.88 2.09 6.59
C GLN A 258 -7.92 1.74 5.09
N ALA A 259 -6.82 1.96 4.35
CA ALA A 259 -6.73 1.62 2.93
C ALA A 259 -6.81 0.09 2.67
N LEU A 260 -6.42 -0.74 3.64
CA LEU A 260 -6.54 -2.21 3.60
C LEU A 260 -7.97 -2.69 3.88
N MET A 261 -8.67 -2.11 4.86
CA MET A 261 -10.11 -2.35 5.00
C MET A 261 -10.86 -1.86 3.74
N MET A 262 -10.41 -0.75 3.15
CA MET A 262 -10.90 -0.28 1.86
C MET A 262 -10.62 -1.26 0.70
N ALA A 263 -9.52 -2.00 0.73
CA ALA A 263 -9.25 -2.99 -0.30
C ALA A 263 -10.15 -4.23 -0.20
N ALA A 264 -10.73 -4.54 0.97
CA ALA A 264 -11.56 -5.73 1.18
C ALA A 264 -12.98 -5.61 0.57
N ARG A 265 -13.76 -4.54 0.87
CA ARG A 265 -15.13 -4.39 0.32
C ARG A 265 -15.14 -4.16 -1.21
N ASP A 266 -14.02 -3.76 -1.82
CA ASP A 266 -13.82 -3.69 -3.28
C ASP A 266 -13.44 -5.06 -3.91
N GLY A 267 -13.16 -6.09 -3.11
CA GLY A 267 -12.60 -7.37 -3.58
C GLY A 267 -11.15 -7.29 -4.08
N LEU A 268 -10.39 -6.26 -3.70
CA LEU A 268 -8.94 -6.16 -3.99
C LEU A 268 -8.11 -7.02 -3.02
N LEU A 269 -8.70 -7.34 -1.86
CA LEU A 269 -8.25 -8.33 -0.89
C LEU A 269 -9.38 -9.31 -0.59
N SER A 270 -9.01 -10.52 -0.16
CA SER A 270 -9.96 -11.45 0.46
C SER A 270 -10.43 -10.91 1.82
N GLU A 271 -11.70 -11.12 2.16
CA GLU A 271 -12.16 -10.97 3.54
C GLU A 271 -11.43 -11.94 4.49
N GLY A 272 -11.35 -11.62 5.78
CA GLY A 272 -10.68 -12.46 6.77
C GLY A 272 -9.15 -12.51 6.64
N PHE A 273 -8.50 -11.40 6.27
CA PHE A 273 -7.04 -11.29 6.27
C PHE A 273 -6.47 -10.99 7.68
N GLU A 274 -5.32 -11.57 8.02
CA GLU A 274 -4.60 -11.33 9.28
C GLU A 274 -3.39 -10.41 9.05
N LEU A 275 -3.31 -9.28 9.75
CA LEU A 275 -2.16 -8.37 9.71
C LEU A 275 -0.99 -8.93 10.55
N ALA A 276 -0.09 -9.66 9.90
CA ALA A 276 1.00 -10.39 10.55
C ALA A 276 2.27 -9.55 10.79
N ALA A 277 2.50 -8.52 9.98
CA ALA A 277 3.58 -7.54 10.20
C ALA A 277 3.21 -6.17 9.62
N LEU A 278 3.68 -5.11 10.26
CA LEU A 278 3.43 -3.71 9.90
C LEU A 278 4.68 -2.89 10.23
N GLU A 279 5.17 -2.08 9.29
CA GLU A 279 6.46 -1.38 9.41
C GLU A 279 6.46 -0.06 8.65
N THR A 280 6.90 1.02 9.29
CA THR A 280 7.09 2.33 8.64
C THR A 280 8.45 2.39 7.95
N THR A 281 8.47 2.82 6.69
CA THR A 281 9.68 2.89 5.86
C THR A 281 9.75 4.22 5.09
N ARG A 282 10.76 4.37 4.25
CA ARG A 282 10.86 5.48 3.28
C ARG A 282 11.28 4.96 1.92
N LEU A 283 10.69 5.50 0.87
CA LEU A 283 10.99 5.16 -0.53
C LEU A 283 11.73 6.31 -1.21
N PRO A 284 12.63 6.03 -2.17
CA PRO A 284 13.22 7.09 -3.00
C PRO A 284 12.14 7.77 -3.85
N TYR A 285 12.29 9.08 -4.06
CA TYR A 285 11.33 9.93 -4.77
C TYR A 285 12.08 10.96 -5.63
N GLY A 286 12.57 10.50 -6.78
CA GLY A 286 13.36 11.27 -7.74
C GLY A 286 14.87 11.00 -7.64
N PRO A 287 15.67 11.69 -8.47
CA PRO A 287 17.13 11.59 -8.46
C PRO A 287 17.75 12.44 -7.35
N GLY A 288 18.89 11.98 -6.81
CA GLY A 288 19.74 12.77 -5.94
C GLY A 288 20.47 13.90 -6.69
N ARG A 289 20.96 14.89 -5.92
CA ARG A 289 21.57 16.12 -6.48
C ARG A 289 23.10 16.08 -6.55
N THR A 290 23.74 15.36 -5.63
CA THR A 290 25.19 15.18 -5.62
C THR A 290 25.47 13.70 -5.39
N LEU A 291 25.78 12.97 -6.46
CA LEU A 291 25.89 11.50 -6.47
C LEU A 291 27.33 10.98 -6.43
N VAL A 292 28.31 11.87 -6.47
CA VAL A 292 29.75 11.60 -6.58
C VAL A 292 30.54 12.58 -5.73
N ALA A 293 31.62 12.11 -5.12
CA ALA A 293 32.71 12.88 -4.51
C ALA A 293 34.04 12.18 -4.83
N PRO A 294 35.23 12.74 -4.50
CA PRO A 294 36.51 12.09 -4.85
C PRO A 294 36.62 10.70 -4.18
N GLY A 295 36.77 9.65 -4.97
CA GLY A 295 36.76 8.25 -4.50
C GLY A 295 35.41 7.80 -3.91
N GLN A 296 34.30 8.47 -4.24
CA GLN A 296 32.98 8.17 -3.66
C GLN A 296 31.86 8.27 -4.70
N LEU A 297 30.86 7.39 -4.58
CA LEU A 297 29.61 7.47 -5.35
C LEU A 297 28.45 6.76 -4.63
N ALA A 298 27.20 7.02 -5.01
CA ALA A 298 26.04 6.22 -4.58
C ALA A 298 25.43 5.38 -5.71
N VAL A 299 24.76 4.27 -5.34
CA VAL A 299 24.22 3.25 -6.24
C VAL A 299 22.80 2.89 -5.86
N GLY A 300 21.93 2.66 -6.84
CA GLY A 300 20.54 2.24 -6.62
C GLY A 300 19.74 3.26 -5.79
N PRO A 301 18.93 2.82 -4.80
CA PRO A 301 18.01 3.69 -4.04
C PRO A 301 18.63 4.91 -3.34
N ALA A 302 19.92 4.87 -3.00
CA ALA A 302 20.65 6.03 -2.45
C ALA A 302 20.87 7.14 -3.50
N ALA A 303 20.91 6.78 -4.79
CA ALA A 303 21.19 7.68 -5.91
C ALA A 303 19.91 8.14 -6.63
N PHE A 304 18.95 7.26 -6.83
CA PHE A 304 17.67 7.57 -7.50
C PHE A 304 16.61 6.50 -7.23
N GLY A 305 15.35 6.83 -7.49
CA GLY A 305 14.25 5.87 -7.62
C GLY A 305 12.89 6.55 -7.49
N HIS A 306 11.80 5.79 -7.55
CA HIS A 306 10.44 6.30 -7.30
C HIS A 306 9.55 5.21 -6.68
N PRO A 307 8.48 5.53 -5.93
CA PRO A 307 7.63 4.53 -5.27
C PRO A 307 7.03 3.48 -6.22
N LEU A 308 6.81 3.86 -7.49
CA LEU A 308 6.26 3.02 -8.55
C LEU A 308 7.27 2.03 -9.17
N GLN A 309 8.45 1.85 -8.57
CA GLN A 309 9.55 1.03 -9.08
C GLN A 309 9.59 -0.33 -8.36
N LEU A 310 8.73 -1.25 -8.78
CA LEU A 310 8.65 -2.59 -8.17
C LEU A 310 9.76 -3.56 -8.62
N GLY A 311 10.53 -3.20 -9.66
CA GLY A 311 11.59 -4.02 -10.24
C GLY A 311 12.99 -3.64 -9.78
N LEU A 312 13.95 -4.54 -9.97
CA LEU A 312 15.38 -4.33 -9.64
C LEU A 312 16.24 -3.89 -10.83
N SER A 313 15.68 -3.75 -12.04
CA SER A 313 16.41 -3.57 -13.30
C SER A 313 17.38 -2.39 -13.25
N GLU A 314 16.90 -1.23 -12.81
CA GLU A 314 17.64 0.03 -12.80
C GLU A 314 18.65 0.07 -11.65
N THR A 315 18.35 -0.58 -10.52
CA THR A 315 19.31 -0.79 -9.43
C THR A 315 20.49 -1.64 -9.90
N LEU A 316 20.22 -2.77 -10.56
CA LEU A 316 21.28 -3.63 -11.13
C LEU A 316 22.03 -2.93 -12.27
N ALA A 317 21.34 -2.14 -13.10
CA ALA A 317 21.99 -1.31 -14.12
C ALA A 317 22.92 -0.25 -13.50
N SER A 318 22.48 0.42 -12.43
CA SER A 318 23.29 1.34 -11.62
C SER A 318 24.51 0.65 -11.02
N CYS A 319 24.38 -0.56 -10.47
CA CYS A 319 25.51 -1.36 -9.99
C CYS A 319 26.56 -1.61 -11.08
N SER A 320 26.13 -2.02 -12.29
CA SER A 320 27.04 -2.25 -13.42
C SER A 320 27.66 -0.96 -13.95
N ARG A 321 26.87 0.11 -14.10
CA ARG A 321 27.33 1.44 -14.55
C ARG A 321 28.34 2.05 -13.55
N ALA A 322 28.12 1.87 -12.25
CA ALA A 322 29.04 2.29 -11.18
C ALA A 322 30.35 1.50 -11.18
N ALA A 323 30.29 0.17 -11.33
CA ALA A 323 31.47 -0.68 -11.40
C ALA A 323 32.38 -0.29 -12.58
N VAL A 324 31.81 -0.09 -13.77
CA VAL A 324 32.54 0.37 -14.96
C VAL A 324 33.16 1.76 -14.72
N ALA A 325 32.42 2.70 -14.10
CA ALA A 325 32.96 4.03 -13.83
C ALA A 325 34.15 4.04 -12.84
N LEU A 326 34.11 3.21 -11.79
CA LEU A 326 35.21 3.06 -10.83
C LEU A 326 36.48 2.45 -11.45
N LEU A 327 36.31 1.55 -12.42
CA LEU A 327 37.42 0.86 -13.09
C LEU A 327 38.04 1.74 -14.21
N ASP A 328 37.20 2.34 -15.05
CA ASP A 328 37.65 3.02 -16.27
C ASP A 328 37.82 4.54 -16.09
N GLY A 329 36.97 5.17 -15.28
CA GLY A 329 36.90 6.63 -15.12
C GLY A 329 38.06 7.19 -14.29
N GLY A 330 38.39 6.55 -13.18
CA GLY A 330 39.30 7.07 -12.16
C GLY A 330 38.58 7.42 -10.86
N LEU A 331 39.29 8.06 -9.93
CA LEU A 331 38.81 8.35 -8.57
C LEU A 331 38.67 9.86 -8.28
N ASP A 332 38.92 10.74 -9.24
CA ASP A 332 38.60 12.16 -9.10
C ASP A 332 37.10 12.41 -9.33
N ALA A 333 36.53 13.38 -8.62
CA ALA A 333 35.11 13.70 -8.75
C ALA A 333 34.72 14.12 -10.19
N PRO A 334 35.48 14.93 -10.95
CA PRO A 334 35.10 15.32 -12.31
C PRO A 334 35.04 14.13 -13.30
N ALA A 335 35.98 13.19 -13.25
CA ALA A 335 35.95 11.99 -14.09
C ALA A 335 34.83 11.02 -13.67
N LEU A 336 34.63 10.81 -12.36
CA LEU A 336 33.52 9.99 -11.86
C LEU A 336 32.16 10.62 -12.19
N GLU A 337 31.97 11.93 -12.02
CA GLU A 337 30.71 12.61 -12.35
C GLU A 337 30.42 12.53 -13.85
N ARG A 338 31.44 12.75 -14.70
CA ARG A 338 31.32 12.57 -16.14
C ARG A 338 30.92 11.13 -16.49
N ARG A 339 31.71 10.14 -16.06
CA ARG A 339 31.57 8.74 -16.51
C ARG A 339 30.39 8.01 -15.85
N TYR A 340 30.09 8.30 -14.59
CA TYR A 340 29.01 7.67 -13.86
C TYR A 340 27.70 8.44 -13.94
N VAL A 341 27.69 9.76 -13.71
CA VAL A 341 26.44 10.52 -13.65
C VAL A 341 25.99 10.93 -15.05
N ARG A 342 26.82 11.66 -15.79
CA ARG A 342 26.45 12.25 -17.09
C ARG A 342 26.36 11.22 -18.22
N GLU A 343 27.36 10.35 -18.34
CA GLU A 343 27.38 9.26 -19.33
C GLU A 343 26.65 8.00 -18.84
N GLY A 344 26.68 7.75 -17.53
CA GLY A 344 26.19 6.50 -16.94
C GLY A 344 24.75 6.54 -16.45
N LEU A 345 24.31 7.55 -15.69
CA LEU A 345 23.00 7.54 -15.02
C LEU A 345 21.92 8.41 -15.67
N CYS A 346 22.25 9.24 -16.66
CA CYS A 346 21.33 10.28 -17.18
C CYS A 346 19.90 9.76 -17.46
N GLU A 347 19.76 8.71 -18.27
CA GLU A 347 18.48 8.03 -18.57
C GLU A 347 17.71 7.67 -17.27
N LEU A 348 18.37 6.98 -16.34
CA LEU A 348 17.78 6.47 -15.10
C LEU A 348 17.40 7.61 -14.13
N MET A 349 18.09 8.75 -14.19
CA MET A 349 17.77 9.94 -13.40
C MET A 349 16.60 10.72 -14.00
N GLU A 350 16.49 10.78 -15.34
CA GLU A 350 15.34 11.34 -16.03
C GLU A 350 14.08 10.51 -15.79
N ASP A 351 14.18 9.18 -15.86
CA ASP A 351 13.12 8.22 -15.53
C ASP A 351 12.70 8.32 -14.06
N ALA A 352 13.65 8.36 -13.12
CA ALA A 352 13.37 8.56 -11.70
C ALA A 352 12.62 9.89 -11.46
N ALA A 353 13.05 10.97 -12.11
CA ALA A 353 12.37 12.26 -12.02
C ALA A 353 10.99 12.25 -12.68
N ALA A 354 10.81 11.48 -13.76
CA ALA A 354 9.53 11.31 -14.43
C ALA A 354 8.55 10.52 -13.57
N GLY A 355 8.93 9.35 -13.05
CA GLY A 355 8.06 8.55 -12.19
C GLY A 355 7.72 9.22 -10.85
N ALA A 356 8.62 10.03 -10.28
CA ALA A 356 8.29 10.90 -9.15
C ALA A 356 7.19 11.93 -9.52
N ARG A 357 7.33 12.63 -10.66
CA ARG A 357 6.28 13.54 -11.17
C ARG A 357 4.98 12.80 -11.49
N SER A 358 5.03 11.54 -11.92
CA SER A 358 3.85 10.72 -12.18
C SER A 358 2.98 10.53 -10.94
N VAL A 359 3.56 10.42 -9.74
CA VAL A 359 2.79 10.32 -8.48
C VAL A 359 1.87 11.54 -8.30
N ALA A 360 2.44 12.74 -8.35
CA ALA A 360 1.68 13.99 -8.26
C ALA A 360 0.81 14.27 -9.50
N TRP A 361 0.98 13.56 -10.61
CA TRP A 361 0.08 13.59 -11.76
C TRP A 361 -1.13 12.67 -11.56
N MET A 362 -0.91 11.42 -11.14
CA MET A 362 -1.96 10.41 -10.92
C MET A 362 -3.05 10.92 -9.97
N ARG A 363 -2.67 11.47 -8.82
CA ARG A 363 -3.59 12.07 -7.84
C ARG A 363 -4.48 13.16 -8.44
N ARG A 364 -3.97 13.95 -9.39
CA ARG A 364 -4.74 15.00 -10.10
C ARG A 364 -5.56 14.48 -11.28
N ALA A 365 -5.30 13.26 -11.75
CA ALA A 365 -6.02 12.64 -12.85
C ALA A 365 -7.26 11.85 -12.39
N GLY A 366 -7.29 11.37 -11.14
CA GLY A 366 -8.44 10.66 -10.58
C GLY A 366 -8.88 9.48 -11.44
N LYS A 367 -10.18 9.37 -11.73
CA LYS A 367 -10.77 8.40 -12.68
C LYS A 367 -10.16 8.39 -14.09
N ARG A 368 -9.30 9.34 -14.47
CA ARG A 368 -8.56 9.31 -15.75
C ARG A 368 -7.17 8.68 -15.65
N ALA A 369 -6.65 8.40 -14.45
CA ALA A 369 -5.35 7.77 -14.29
C ALA A 369 -5.24 6.38 -14.97
N PRO A 370 -6.18 5.42 -14.79
CA PRO A 370 -6.04 4.07 -15.34
C PRO A 370 -5.94 4.06 -16.87
N ALA A 371 -6.87 4.73 -17.55
CA ALA A 371 -6.91 4.81 -19.02
C ALA A 371 -5.69 5.55 -19.60
N ALA A 372 -5.13 6.53 -18.88
CA ALA A 372 -3.93 7.24 -19.30
C ALA A 372 -2.66 6.37 -19.20
N PHE A 373 -2.56 5.47 -18.21
CA PHE A 373 -1.48 4.48 -18.15
C PHE A 373 -1.53 3.51 -19.33
N LEU A 374 -2.72 3.02 -19.68
CA LEU A 374 -2.91 2.17 -20.85
C LEU A 374 -2.50 2.90 -22.15
N ALA A 375 -2.87 4.19 -22.28
CA ALA A 375 -2.48 5.02 -23.42
C ALA A 375 -0.98 5.35 -23.46
N ALA A 376 -0.31 5.46 -22.31
CA ALA A 376 1.14 5.69 -22.22
C ALA A 376 1.94 4.51 -22.77
N LYS A 377 1.54 3.27 -22.45
CA LYS A 377 2.19 2.03 -22.91
C LYS A 377 2.31 1.93 -24.44
N GLY A 378 1.42 2.60 -25.19
CA GLY A 378 1.44 2.63 -26.65
C GLY A 378 2.52 3.53 -27.29
N ARG A 379 3.24 4.37 -26.51
CA ARG A 379 4.17 5.37 -27.05
C ARG A 379 5.61 5.16 -26.60
N ARG A 380 6.28 4.18 -27.22
CA ARG A 380 7.75 4.09 -27.19
C ARG A 380 8.35 5.40 -27.75
N THR A 381 9.10 6.12 -26.93
CA THR A 381 10.03 7.15 -27.40
C THR A 381 11.17 6.49 -28.18
N SER A 382 11.54 7.03 -29.34
CA SER A 382 12.52 6.43 -30.25
C SER A 382 13.99 6.69 -29.86
N LEU A 383 14.28 6.79 -28.56
CA LEU A 383 15.62 6.92 -27.99
C LEU A 383 15.73 5.99 -26.77
N GLY A 384 16.86 5.30 -26.66
CA GLY A 384 17.17 4.39 -25.55
C GLY A 384 16.85 2.92 -25.86
N ILE A 385 17.86 2.05 -25.65
CA ILE A 385 17.66 0.59 -25.51
C ILE A 385 17.20 0.25 -24.07
N TYR A 386 17.27 1.23 -23.16
CA TYR A 386 16.85 1.15 -21.77
C TYR A 386 15.44 1.76 -21.64
N GLY A 387 14.42 0.91 -21.62
CA GLY A 387 13.04 1.32 -21.34
C GLY A 387 12.77 1.39 -19.83
N GLY A 388 13.43 2.30 -19.13
CA GLY A 388 13.16 2.55 -17.71
C GLY A 388 11.79 3.18 -17.46
N GLY A 389 11.34 3.13 -16.22
CA GLY A 389 10.11 3.78 -15.76
C GLY A 389 9.21 2.89 -14.93
N VAL A 390 7.98 3.36 -14.69
CA VAL A 390 6.94 2.64 -13.94
C VAL A 390 6.67 1.29 -14.60
N LEU A 391 7.14 0.19 -13.99
CA LEU A 391 7.06 -1.17 -14.55
C LEU A 391 7.69 -1.31 -15.96
N GLY A 392 8.67 -0.47 -16.30
CA GLY A 392 9.32 -0.45 -17.62
C GLY A 392 8.50 0.26 -18.72
N LEU A 393 7.73 1.29 -18.35
CA LEU A 393 6.93 2.10 -19.29
C LEU A 393 7.58 3.47 -19.53
N SER A 394 7.80 3.79 -20.81
CA SER A 394 8.23 5.13 -21.25
C SER A 394 7.31 6.21 -20.67
N ALA A 395 7.91 7.21 -20.02
CA ALA A 395 7.15 8.27 -19.37
C ALA A 395 6.27 9.04 -20.40
N PRO A 396 4.96 9.18 -20.17
CA PRO A 396 4.10 9.92 -21.08
C PRO A 396 4.45 11.41 -21.03
N THR A 397 5.12 11.91 -22.07
CA THR A 397 5.49 13.32 -22.15
C THR A 397 4.24 14.23 -22.11
N PRO A 398 4.33 15.45 -21.55
CA PRO A 398 3.20 16.37 -21.51
C PRO A 398 2.58 16.65 -22.88
N LEU A 399 3.40 16.72 -23.93
CA LEU A 399 2.96 16.83 -25.33
C LEU A 399 2.23 15.56 -25.82
N ALA A 400 2.70 14.36 -25.45
CA ALA A 400 1.99 13.13 -25.77
C ALA A 400 0.62 13.06 -25.08
N LEU A 401 0.54 13.50 -23.81
CA LEU A 401 -0.71 13.62 -23.06
C LEU A 401 -1.66 14.64 -23.68
N LEU A 402 -1.19 15.83 -24.09
CA LEU A 402 -2.03 16.82 -24.80
C LEU A 402 -2.62 16.23 -26.11
N GLY A 403 -1.82 15.48 -26.87
CA GLY A 403 -2.28 14.77 -28.06
C GLY A 403 -3.28 13.65 -27.75
N ALA A 404 -3.14 12.95 -26.62
CA ALA A 404 -4.11 11.94 -26.17
C ALA A 404 -5.43 12.58 -25.67
N VAL A 405 -5.35 13.63 -24.85
CA VAL A 405 -6.50 14.33 -24.24
C VAL A 405 -7.42 14.94 -25.31
N ARG A 406 -6.87 15.52 -26.39
CA ARG A 406 -7.68 16.06 -27.50
C ARG A 406 -8.56 15.00 -28.20
N TRP A 407 -8.14 13.73 -28.22
CA TRP A 407 -8.92 12.64 -28.82
C TRP A 407 -9.71 11.82 -27.79
N ALA A 408 -9.21 11.72 -26.56
CA ALA A 408 -9.92 11.08 -25.45
C ALA A 408 -11.17 11.86 -25.04
N GLY A 409 -11.14 13.20 -25.06
CA GLY A 409 -12.34 14.02 -24.80
C GLY A 409 -13.46 13.77 -25.80
N LEU A 410 -13.12 13.62 -27.09
CA LEU A 410 -14.08 13.29 -28.15
C LEU A 410 -14.69 11.89 -27.94
N ARG A 411 -13.91 10.94 -27.40
CA ARG A 411 -14.40 9.59 -27.07
C ARG A 411 -15.18 9.54 -25.74
N GLU A 412 -14.81 10.29 -24.70
CA GLU A 412 -15.58 10.33 -23.44
C GLU A 412 -17.01 10.83 -23.66
N VAL A 413 -17.22 11.84 -24.53
CA VAL A 413 -18.57 12.31 -24.90
C VAL A 413 -19.40 11.22 -25.57
N VAL A 414 -18.81 10.45 -26.50
CA VAL A 414 -19.51 9.36 -27.22
C VAL A 414 -19.73 8.13 -26.33
N SER A 415 -18.83 7.82 -25.38
CA SER A 415 -18.98 6.67 -24.48
C SER A 415 -19.88 6.94 -23.27
N ALA A 416 -19.95 8.18 -22.79
CA ALA A 416 -20.82 8.55 -21.66
C ALA A 416 -22.32 8.41 -21.99
N TRP A 417 -22.67 8.38 -23.27
CA TRP A 417 -24.03 8.15 -23.77
C TRP A 417 -24.52 6.70 -23.67
N LEU A 418 -23.69 5.73 -23.21
CA LEU A 418 -23.98 4.30 -23.43
C LEU A 418 -24.02 3.36 -22.20
N ARG A 419 -23.22 3.52 -21.12
CA ARG A 419 -23.21 2.56 -19.98
C ARG A 419 -22.77 3.16 -18.63
N THR A 420 -23.50 2.83 -17.55
CA THR A 420 -23.18 3.18 -16.13
C THR A 420 -23.80 2.19 -15.13
N THR A 421 -23.01 1.58 -14.23
CA THR A 421 -23.43 0.77 -13.03
C THR A 421 -22.23 0.44 -12.09
N VAL A 422 -22.44 0.40 -10.75
CA VAL A 422 -21.69 -0.39 -9.69
C VAL A 422 -20.23 0.04 -9.31
N ASP A 423 -19.68 0.01 -8.07
CA ASP A 423 -20.19 0.05 -6.64
C ASP A 423 -19.04 0.39 -5.60
N PRO A 424 -19.30 0.52 -4.25
CA PRO A 424 -18.35 1.14 -3.27
C PRO A 424 -18.06 0.41 -1.90
N VAL A 425 -17.33 1.07 -0.97
CA VAL A 425 -16.45 0.51 0.12
C VAL A 425 -16.45 1.31 1.48
N PRO A 426 -16.05 0.89 2.74
CA PRO A 426 -15.66 -0.41 3.42
C PRO A 426 -16.44 -0.75 4.75
N MET A 427 -15.85 -1.52 5.71
CA MET A 427 -16.31 -1.67 7.14
C MET A 427 -15.18 -1.82 8.20
N ALA A 428 -15.40 -1.24 9.40
CA ALA A 428 -14.91 -1.60 10.76
C ALA A 428 -15.77 -0.80 11.77
N VAL A 429 -15.93 -1.18 13.05
CA VAL A 429 -17.01 -0.63 13.93
C VAL A 429 -16.53 -0.26 15.35
N PRO A 430 -17.08 0.78 16.01
CA PRO A 430 -16.71 1.22 17.38
C PRO A 430 -17.45 0.54 18.57
N ASP A 431 -17.25 1.09 19.77
CA ASP A 431 -18.02 0.81 21.00
C ASP A 431 -19.36 1.58 21.05
N LEU A 432 -20.37 1.01 21.74
CA LEU A 432 -21.74 1.53 21.80
C LEU A 432 -21.84 2.91 22.49
N GLU A 433 -22.46 3.89 21.83
CA GLU A 433 -22.75 5.18 22.47
C GLU A 433 -23.97 5.09 23.41
N PRO A 434 -23.85 5.57 24.67
CA PRO A 434 -24.97 5.62 25.60
C PRO A 434 -26.02 6.61 25.11
N ASP A 435 -27.28 6.22 25.31
CA ASP A 435 -28.49 6.97 24.93
C ASP A 435 -28.61 7.31 23.44
N LEU A 436 -27.80 6.68 22.58
CA LEU A 436 -27.92 6.76 21.11
C LEU A 436 -28.85 5.65 20.60
N TYR A 437 -29.91 6.02 19.88
CA TYR A 437 -30.89 5.09 19.30
C TYR A 437 -31.02 5.34 17.80
N TYR A 438 -31.06 4.28 17.00
CA TYR A 438 -31.25 4.38 15.56
C TYR A 438 -32.65 3.91 15.17
N VAL A 439 -33.33 4.65 14.29
CA VAL A 439 -34.67 4.32 13.79
C VAL A 439 -34.58 4.06 12.29
N VAL A 440 -34.96 2.86 11.86
CA VAL A 440 -34.90 2.41 10.47
C VAL A 440 -36.30 1.99 10.06
N ASP A 441 -36.93 2.89 9.33
CA ASP A 441 -38.31 2.82 8.90
C ASP A 441 -38.39 3.61 7.59
N ASP A 442 -39.03 3.09 6.55
CA ASP A 442 -39.00 3.68 5.21
C ASP A 442 -40.08 4.74 5.00
N ASP A 443 -41.25 4.53 5.59
CA ASP A 443 -42.30 5.53 5.81
C ASP A 443 -41.74 6.78 6.53
N PRO A 444 -41.80 7.98 5.90
CA PRO A 444 -41.26 9.20 6.49
C PRO A 444 -42.03 9.66 7.73
N ASP A 445 -43.35 9.50 7.75
CA ASP A 445 -44.21 10.01 8.80
C ASP A 445 -44.07 9.14 10.05
N ALA A 446 -44.01 7.81 9.87
CA ALA A 446 -43.69 6.87 10.94
C ALA A 446 -42.27 7.09 11.50
N ARG A 447 -41.28 7.33 10.63
CA ARG A 447 -39.89 7.59 11.01
C ARG A 447 -39.75 8.90 11.81
N GLU A 448 -40.43 9.97 11.41
CA GLU A 448 -40.42 11.25 12.14
C GLU A 448 -41.10 11.11 13.50
N ALA A 449 -42.28 10.48 13.55
CA ALA A 449 -43.01 10.25 14.81
C ALA A 449 -42.21 9.39 15.82
N LEU A 450 -41.56 8.31 15.37
CA LEU A 450 -40.68 7.49 16.21
C LEU A 450 -39.42 8.24 16.66
N THR A 451 -38.89 9.13 15.82
CA THR A 451 -37.74 9.98 16.17
C THR A 451 -38.12 10.93 17.31
N ALA A 452 -39.18 11.73 17.11
CA ALA A 452 -39.64 12.70 18.11
C ALA A 452 -40.06 12.04 19.44
N LEU A 453 -40.70 10.86 19.38
CA LEU A 453 -41.05 10.08 20.56
C LEU A 453 -39.81 9.71 21.39
N LEU A 454 -38.76 9.17 20.76
CA LEU A 454 -37.55 8.77 21.47
C LEU A 454 -36.78 9.99 22.00
N GLU A 455 -36.64 11.06 21.21
CA GLU A 455 -35.98 12.29 21.64
C GLU A 455 -36.69 12.94 22.85
N SER A 456 -38.02 12.84 22.94
CA SER A 456 -38.77 13.33 24.11
C SER A 456 -38.37 12.68 25.45
N THR A 457 -37.69 11.53 25.42
CA THR A 457 -37.18 10.83 26.61
C THR A 457 -35.75 11.26 27.01
N GLY A 458 -35.15 12.19 26.28
CA GLY A 458 -33.75 12.63 26.46
C GLY A 458 -32.73 11.81 25.68
N ALA A 459 -33.18 10.84 24.88
CA ALA A 459 -32.34 10.06 23.99
C ALA A 459 -31.85 10.88 22.79
N LYS A 460 -30.66 10.53 22.27
CA LYS A 460 -30.17 11.00 20.97
C LYS A 460 -30.65 10.04 19.89
N VAL A 461 -31.33 10.55 18.87
CA VAL A 461 -31.80 9.70 17.77
C VAL A 461 -31.07 10.03 16.48
N VAL A 462 -30.85 9.02 15.65
CA VAL A 462 -30.51 9.20 14.23
C VAL A 462 -31.41 8.27 13.44
N SER A 463 -32.19 8.82 12.51
CA SER A 463 -33.14 8.04 11.72
C SER A 463 -32.71 7.89 10.26
N PHE A 464 -33.05 6.74 9.68
CA PHE A 464 -32.60 6.30 8.36
C PHE A 464 -33.79 5.80 7.55
N ALA A 465 -33.90 6.27 6.31
CA ALA A 465 -34.83 5.75 5.30
C ALA A 465 -34.19 4.63 4.44
N ASP A 466 -32.95 4.24 4.76
CA ASP A 466 -32.02 3.52 3.89
C ASP A 466 -31.08 2.63 4.73
N GLU A 467 -31.08 1.33 4.43
CA GLU A 467 -30.31 0.29 5.10
C GLU A 467 -28.78 0.34 4.86
N LEU A 468 -28.31 0.92 3.75
CA LEU A 468 -26.89 1.15 3.49
C LEU A 468 -26.37 2.34 4.31
N ALA A 469 -27.19 3.38 4.49
CA ALA A 469 -26.90 4.47 5.40
C ALA A 469 -26.82 3.99 6.86
N LEU A 470 -27.71 3.08 7.29
CA LEU A 470 -27.65 2.43 8.60
C LEU A 470 -26.28 1.75 8.83
N PHE A 471 -25.87 0.82 7.96
CA PHE A 471 -24.60 0.11 8.13
C PHE A 471 -23.40 1.08 8.20
N CYS A 472 -23.39 2.11 7.37
CA CYS A 472 -22.34 3.13 7.37
C CYS A 472 -22.34 4.02 8.62
N ALA A 473 -23.49 4.23 9.26
CA ALA A 473 -23.61 4.99 10.50
C ALA A 473 -23.25 4.14 11.73
N VAL A 474 -23.77 2.90 11.83
CA VAL A 474 -23.45 1.98 12.93
C VAL A 474 -21.94 1.69 12.94
N ALA A 475 -21.32 1.53 11.78
CA ALA A 475 -19.87 1.41 11.62
C ALA A 475 -19.06 2.70 11.93
N ARG A 476 -19.70 3.77 12.39
CA ARG A 476 -19.03 5.02 12.81
C ARG A 476 -19.40 5.46 14.23
N ARG A 477 -20.63 5.17 14.67
CA ARG A 477 -21.20 5.43 16.01
C ARG A 477 -22.28 4.37 16.26
N PRO A 478 -21.99 3.24 16.91
CA PRO A 478 -22.98 2.18 17.05
C PRO A 478 -23.94 2.53 18.19
N PRO A 479 -25.26 2.39 17.98
CA PRO A 479 -26.25 2.84 18.95
C PRO A 479 -26.44 1.81 20.07
N THR A 480 -26.93 2.27 21.22
CA THR A 480 -27.45 1.41 22.29
C THR A 480 -28.54 0.45 21.77
N ALA A 481 -29.43 0.94 20.88
CA ALA A 481 -30.39 0.09 20.19
C ALA A 481 -30.75 0.58 18.76
N ILE A 482 -31.17 -0.35 17.90
CA ILE A 482 -31.77 -0.11 16.59
C ILE A 482 -33.24 -0.55 16.64
N LEU A 483 -34.15 0.32 16.21
CA LEU A 483 -35.53 0.01 15.85
C LEU A 483 -35.56 -0.23 14.34
N LEU A 484 -36.11 -1.36 13.89
CA LEU A 484 -35.98 -1.82 12.50
C LEU A 484 -37.29 -2.42 11.99
N ASP A 485 -37.89 -1.87 10.93
CA ASP A 485 -39.03 -2.52 10.28
C ASP A 485 -38.62 -3.80 9.51
N VAL A 486 -39.54 -4.77 9.43
CA VAL A 486 -39.41 -5.98 8.61
C VAL A 486 -39.55 -5.67 7.12
N VAL A 487 -40.45 -4.75 6.76
CA VAL A 487 -40.83 -4.48 5.36
C VAL A 487 -40.17 -3.18 4.91
N LEU A 488 -38.87 -3.23 4.64
CA LEU A 488 -38.14 -2.16 3.97
C LEU A 488 -38.20 -2.36 2.45
N HIS A 489 -38.12 -1.27 1.67
CA HIS A 489 -38.19 -1.29 0.21
C HIS A 489 -37.34 -2.35 -0.52
N TRP A 490 -36.13 -2.70 -0.03
CA TRP A 490 -35.19 -3.54 -0.78
C TRP A 490 -34.63 -4.78 -0.05
N VAL A 491 -34.78 -4.88 1.28
CA VAL A 491 -34.17 -5.95 2.10
C VAL A 491 -35.16 -6.45 3.16
N ASP A 492 -35.29 -7.77 3.33
CA ASP A 492 -36.02 -8.39 4.47
C ASP A 492 -35.36 -7.95 5.78
N GLY A 493 -36.04 -7.14 6.59
CA GLY A 493 -35.53 -6.62 7.85
C GLY A 493 -35.10 -7.71 8.84
N LEU A 494 -35.62 -8.93 8.71
CA LEU A 494 -35.17 -10.08 9.49
C LEU A 494 -33.77 -10.55 9.07
N ARG A 495 -33.45 -10.53 7.77
CA ARG A 495 -32.10 -10.81 7.25
C ARG A 495 -31.10 -9.71 7.62
N LEU A 496 -31.57 -8.46 7.66
CA LEU A 496 -30.78 -7.33 8.15
C LEU A 496 -30.46 -7.49 9.65
N CYS A 497 -31.43 -7.95 10.46
CA CYS A 497 -31.20 -8.33 11.85
C CYS A 497 -30.19 -9.50 11.99
N GLU A 498 -30.34 -10.58 11.21
CA GLU A 498 -29.37 -11.70 11.19
C GLU A 498 -27.94 -11.18 10.91
N GLY A 499 -27.77 -10.35 9.88
CA GLY A 499 -26.47 -9.78 9.52
C GLY A 499 -25.87 -8.90 10.62
N LEU A 500 -26.68 -8.02 11.21
CA LEU A 500 -26.27 -7.18 12.34
C LEU A 500 -25.89 -7.99 13.58
N LYS A 501 -26.51 -9.16 13.81
CA LYS A 501 -26.19 -10.06 14.93
C LYS A 501 -25.01 -11.01 14.68
N GLN A 502 -24.78 -11.41 13.43
CA GLN A 502 -23.62 -12.23 13.05
C GLN A 502 -22.33 -11.42 12.98
N HIS A 503 -22.40 -10.15 12.54
CA HIS A 503 -21.22 -9.31 12.39
C HIS A 503 -20.59 -8.97 13.77
N PRO A 504 -19.25 -9.13 13.99
CA PRO A 504 -18.64 -9.30 15.34
C PRO A 504 -18.70 -8.10 16.29
N LEU A 505 -19.34 -7.05 15.81
CA LEU A 505 -19.04 -5.65 16.00
C LEU A 505 -20.34 -4.84 16.17
N THR A 506 -21.41 -5.29 15.52
CA THR A 506 -22.79 -4.83 15.71
C THR A 506 -23.60 -5.80 16.57
N ARG A 507 -23.10 -7.03 16.81
CA ARG A 507 -23.78 -8.07 17.61
C ARG A 507 -24.25 -7.64 19.00
N GLY A 508 -23.53 -6.70 19.63
CA GLY A 508 -23.86 -6.15 20.95
C GLY A 508 -24.99 -5.12 20.94
N THR A 509 -25.26 -4.47 19.81
CA THR A 509 -26.38 -3.53 19.65
C THR A 509 -27.71 -4.24 19.83
N ARG A 510 -28.60 -3.69 20.65
CA ARG A 510 -29.95 -4.22 20.85
C ARG A 510 -30.79 -3.97 19.59
N VAL A 511 -31.54 -4.95 19.11
CA VAL A 511 -32.34 -4.80 17.88
C VAL A 511 -33.80 -5.12 18.19
N VAL A 512 -34.67 -4.14 18.00
CA VAL A 512 -36.13 -4.26 18.18
C VAL A 512 -36.78 -4.21 16.80
N VAL A 513 -37.38 -5.33 16.41
CA VAL A 513 -38.02 -5.47 15.10
C VAL A 513 -39.46 -4.96 15.15
N MET A 514 -39.86 -4.16 14.18
CA MET A 514 -41.20 -3.61 13.99
C MET A 514 -41.85 -4.25 12.77
N SER A 515 -43.19 -4.38 12.69
CA SER A 515 -43.84 -4.82 11.44
C SER A 515 -45.35 -4.57 11.38
N GLY A 516 -45.85 -4.10 10.22
CA GLY A 516 -47.29 -4.15 9.91
C GLY A 516 -47.84 -5.59 9.73
N LEU A 517 -46.99 -6.59 9.53
CA LEU A 517 -47.38 -7.97 9.27
C LEU A 517 -47.48 -8.79 10.57
N ASN A 518 -48.57 -8.58 11.32
CA ASN A 518 -48.85 -9.27 12.59
C ASN A 518 -49.24 -10.77 12.39
N ARG A 519 -48.28 -11.59 11.93
CA ARG A 519 -48.42 -13.04 11.75
C ARG A 519 -47.45 -13.81 12.66
N PRO A 520 -47.87 -14.89 13.36
CA PRO A 520 -47.02 -15.57 14.36
C PRO A 520 -45.66 -16.05 13.84
N HIS A 521 -45.57 -16.49 12.57
CA HIS A 521 -44.32 -16.97 11.99
C HIS A 521 -43.29 -15.86 11.74
N VAL A 522 -43.72 -14.61 11.52
CA VAL A 522 -42.82 -13.46 11.35
C VAL A 522 -42.17 -13.12 12.70
N ARG A 523 -42.99 -13.10 13.76
CA ARG A 523 -42.53 -12.89 15.14
C ARG A 523 -41.51 -13.96 15.57
N GLN A 524 -41.74 -15.23 15.25
CA GLN A 524 -40.79 -16.29 15.60
C GLN A 524 -39.47 -16.12 14.83
N ARG A 525 -39.52 -15.95 13.50
CA ARG A 525 -38.33 -15.70 12.67
C ARG A 525 -37.51 -14.48 13.15
N ALA A 526 -38.15 -13.44 13.68
CA ALA A 526 -37.45 -12.29 14.22
C ALA A 526 -36.61 -12.63 15.47
N LEU A 527 -37.15 -13.44 16.37
CA LEU A 527 -36.42 -13.90 17.56
C LEU A 527 -35.32 -14.91 17.19
N ASP A 528 -35.60 -15.80 16.23
CA ASP A 528 -34.61 -16.75 15.69
C ASP A 528 -33.44 -16.03 14.99
N ALA A 529 -33.72 -14.87 14.36
CA ALA A 529 -32.73 -13.94 13.78
C ALA A 529 -31.91 -13.15 14.82
N GLY A 530 -32.19 -13.35 16.12
CA GLY A 530 -31.49 -12.66 17.22
C GLY A 530 -32.01 -11.27 17.55
N ALA A 531 -33.22 -10.90 17.10
CA ALA A 531 -33.89 -9.70 17.61
C ALA A 531 -34.26 -9.88 19.08
N GLU A 532 -34.16 -8.80 19.86
CA GLU A 532 -34.47 -8.82 21.30
C GLU A 532 -35.99 -8.74 21.54
N ALA A 533 -36.71 -8.05 20.67
CA ALA A 533 -38.16 -7.94 20.72
C ALA A 533 -38.78 -7.75 19.32
N PHE A 534 -40.08 -8.04 19.24
CA PHE A 534 -40.92 -7.82 18.06
C PHE A 534 -42.15 -7.00 18.45
N LEU A 535 -42.44 -5.95 17.68
CA LEU A 535 -43.55 -5.02 17.87
C LEU A 535 -44.41 -4.93 16.59
N PRO A 536 -45.73 -5.10 16.64
CA PRO A 536 -46.59 -4.76 15.51
C PRO A 536 -46.62 -3.24 15.30
N LYS A 537 -46.70 -2.79 14.04
CA LYS A 537 -47.14 -1.42 13.67
C LYS A 537 -48.69 -1.36 13.72
N PRO A 538 -49.31 -0.23 14.14
CA PRO A 538 -48.68 0.96 14.73
C PRO A 538 -48.06 0.66 16.10
N VAL A 539 -46.91 1.27 16.36
CA VAL A 539 -46.09 0.94 17.54
C VAL A 539 -46.63 1.63 18.78
N ASP A 540 -46.98 0.83 19.79
CA ASP A 540 -47.35 1.27 21.14
C ASP A 540 -46.14 1.95 21.84
N PRO A 541 -46.22 3.27 22.14
CA PRO A 541 -45.12 4.01 22.77
C PRO A 541 -44.72 3.49 24.16
N GLU A 542 -45.70 3.16 25.01
CA GLU A 542 -45.42 2.67 26.37
C GLU A 542 -44.70 1.32 26.33
N ARG A 543 -45.06 0.46 25.36
CA ARG A 543 -44.45 -0.85 25.19
C ARG A 543 -43.07 -0.76 24.56
N LEU A 544 -42.85 0.15 23.61
CA LEU A 544 -41.54 0.42 23.03
C LEU A 544 -40.56 0.91 24.10
N LEU A 545 -40.93 1.95 24.85
CA LEU A 545 -40.07 2.52 25.89
C LEU A 545 -39.77 1.53 27.01
N ARG A 546 -40.72 0.65 27.34
CA ARG A 546 -40.55 -0.44 28.34
C ARG A 546 -39.54 -1.50 27.91
N ILE A 547 -39.45 -1.82 26.61
CA ILE A 547 -38.43 -2.72 26.05
C ILE A 547 -37.06 -2.04 26.07
N LEU A 548 -36.98 -0.78 25.63
CA LEU A 548 -35.71 -0.07 25.52
C LEU A 548 -35.11 0.28 26.90
N THR A 549 -35.92 0.79 27.84
CA THR A 549 -35.44 1.28 29.15
C THR A 549 -35.50 0.24 30.27
N GLY A 550 -36.22 -0.86 30.10
CA GLY A 550 -36.46 -1.87 31.14
C GLY A 550 -37.31 -1.39 32.33
N ARG A 551 -37.88 -0.17 32.27
CA ARG A 551 -38.74 0.42 33.30
C ARG A 551 -40.17 0.59 32.80
N MET A 552 -41.13 0.54 33.74
CA MET A 552 -42.52 0.91 33.46
C MET A 552 -42.69 2.43 33.53
N PRO A 553 -43.30 3.07 32.52
CA PRO A 553 -44.05 4.31 32.71
C PRO A 553 -45.25 4.05 33.64
N ALA A 554 -45.69 5.07 34.38
CA ALA A 554 -46.93 5.00 35.16
C ALA A 554 -48.14 5.20 34.22
N PRO A 555 -49.28 4.51 34.46
CA PRO A 555 -50.41 4.54 33.53
C PRO A 555 -51.13 5.90 33.54
N SER A 556 -51.19 6.56 32.39
CA SER A 556 -52.09 7.70 32.14
C SER A 556 -53.23 7.24 31.22
N THR A 557 -54.42 7.09 31.79
CA THR A 557 -55.63 6.53 31.15
C THR A 557 -55.95 7.19 29.79
N PRO A 558 -56.22 6.41 28.73
CA PRO A 558 -56.40 6.95 27.38
C PRO A 558 -57.80 7.47 27.08
N ALA A 559 -57.83 8.47 26.18
CA ALA A 559 -58.89 8.83 25.21
C ALA A 559 -60.36 8.99 25.67
N ASP A 560 -60.92 10.18 25.39
CA ASP A 560 -62.36 10.42 25.22
C ASP A 560 -62.69 10.47 23.72
N PRO A 561 -63.35 9.44 23.14
CA PRO A 561 -63.71 9.41 21.73
C PRO A 561 -65.18 9.83 21.50
N THR A 562 -65.36 11.11 21.21
CA THR A 562 -66.42 11.65 20.34
C THR A 562 -67.82 11.02 20.44
N SER A 563 -68.70 11.67 21.20
CA SER A 563 -70.09 11.84 20.75
C SER A 563 -70.12 12.59 19.40
N PRO A 564 -71.20 12.55 18.57
CA PRO A 564 -72.57 12.10 18.87
C PRO A 564 -73.16 11.17 17.75
N ARG A 565 -74.45 10.77 17.66
CA ARG A 565 -75.74 11.25 18.20
C ARG A 565 -76.71 10.07 18.47
N LEU A 566 -77.62 10.30 19.42
CA LEU A 566 -79.08 10.02 19.40
C LEU A 566 -79.60 8.74 18.68
N SER A 567 -80.48 7.93 19.26
CA SER A 567 -81.19 8.09 20.55
C SER A 567 -82.01 6.85 20.90
N GLY A 568 -82.27 6.65 22.19
CA GLY A 568 -83.37 5.82 22.67
C GLY A 568 -82.93 4.48 23.24
N ASP A 569 -82.71 4.46 24.56
CA ASP A 569 -83.07 3.28 25.34
C ASP A 569 -83.62 3.75 26.70
N ALA A 570 -84.60 3.02 27.24
CA ALA A 570 -85.37 3.46 28.39
C ALA A 570 -85.86 2.27 29.22
N SER A 571 -84.99 1.81 30.14
CA SER A 571 -85.27 0.85 31.22
C SER A 571 -85.50 -0.62 30.76
N THR A 572 -85.13 -1.67 31.50
CA THR A 572 -84.51 -1.72 32.84
C THR A 572 -83.70 -3.03 33.02
N SER A 573 -82.65 -2.97 33.85
CA SER A 573 -82.18 -4.01 34.79
C SER A 573 -81.97 -5.50 34.37
N ASP A 574 -80.82 -6.01 34.84
CA ASP A 574 -80.66 -7.27 35.59
C ASP A 574 -80.32 -8.63 34.91
N ARG A 575 -79.12 -9.09 35.31
CA ARG A 575 -78.74 -10.45 35.80
C ARG A 575 -78.19 -11.54 34.84
N TYR A 576 -76.91 -11.82 35.10
CA TYR A 576 -76.29 -13.14 35.40
C TYR A 576 -76.17 -14.26 34.34
N ALA A 577 -74.99 -14.89 34.44
CA ALA A 577 -74.72 -16.33 34.28
C ALA A 577 -74.82 -17.01 32.90
N ALA A 578 -73.63 -17.27 32.35
CA ALA A 578 -73.16 -18.57 31.85
C ALA A 578 -74.17 -19.68 31.44
N SER A 579 -74.12 -20.05 30.17
CA SER A 579 -74.01 -21.44 29.68
C SER A 579 -73.32 -21.44 28.32
#